data_AF-A0A978VZ64-F1
#
_entry.id   AF-A0A978VZ64-F1
#
_cell.length_a   1.000
_cell.length_b   1.000
_cell.length_c   1.000
_cell.angle_alpha   90.00
_cell.angle_beta   90.00
_cell.angle_gamma   90.00
#
_symmetry.space_group_name_H-M   'P 1'
#
loop_
_entity.id
_entity.type
_entity.pdbx_description
1 polymer ?
#
loop_
_entity_poly.entity_id
_entity_poly.type
_entity_poly.pdbx_seq_one_letter_code
_entity_poly.pdbx_strand_id
1 'polypeptide(L)'
;MDDDESDTESKYLVKIYFRGKFWGLGRSLHYSTWISIPSLRYYAFCLDNGNYYARLHFTDIIFADNISYSRLGRRIFDIYIQGKDRKEDFNIKEEANGAGEPHEEFFNDVSVTDHNLEIRLY
;
A
#
# COMPACT_ATOMS: atom_id res chain seq x y z
N MET A 1 -24.45 -16.14 24.17
CA MET A 1 -23.31 -15.51 24.84
C MET A 1 -22.34 -15.29 23.71
N ASP A 2 -22.59 -14.18 23.03
CA ASP A 2 -21.86 -13.78 21.84
C ASP A 2 -20.61 -13.07 22.35
N ASP A 3 -19.50 -13.79 22.32
CA ASP A 3 -18.19 -13.17 22.52
C ASP A 3 -17.95 -12.29 21.29
N ASP A 4 -18.26 -11.00 21.43
CA ASP A 4 -17.87 -9.93 20.53
C ASP A 4 -16.33 -9.99 20.37
N GLU A 5 -15.89 -10.70 19.34
CA GLU A 5 -14.55 -10.64 18.78
C GLU A 5 -14.39 -9.26 18.14
N SER A 6 -14.23 -8.25 19.00
CA SER A 6 -13.72 -6.94 18.60
C SER A 6 -12.26 -7.15 18.23
N ASP A 7 -12.06 -7.67 17.02
CA ASP A 7 -10.81 -7.55 16.29
C ASP A 7 -10.38 -6.09 16.37
N THR A 8 -9.40 -5.83 17.23
CA THR A 8 -8.60 -4.62 17.15
C THR A 8 -7.78 -4.70 15.87
N GLU A 9 -8.45 -4.47 14.74
CA GLU A 9 -7.82 -4.29 13.46
C GLU A 9 -6.97 -3.01 13.53
N SER A 10 -5.67 -3.18 13.74
CA SER A 10 -4.70 -2.12 13.43
C SER A 10 -4.99 -1.60 12.02
N LYS A 11 -5.49 -0.37 11.89
CA LYS A 11 -5.75 0.21 10.58
C LYS A 11 -4.43 0.78 10.08
N TYR A 12 -4.09 0.50 8.82
CA TYR A 12 -2.96 1.15 8.16
C TYR A 12 -3.51 2.06 7.07
N LEU A 13 -2.75 3.09 6.76
CA LEU A 13 -3.02 3.93 5.61
C LEU A 13 -1.96 3.65 4.54
N VAL A 14 -2.41 3.14 3.40
CA VAL A 14 -1.59 3.03 2.21
C VAL A 14 -1.98 4.15 1.25
N LYS A 15 -1.04 5.05 0.96
CA LYS A 15 -1.17 5.99 -0.16
C LYS A 15 -0.34 5.50 -1.33
N ILE A 16 -0.97 5.42 -2.49
CA ILE A 16 -0.35 4.95 -3.71
C ILE A 16 -0.19 6.13 -4.64
N TYR A 17 1.05 6.44 -5.02
CA TYR A 17 1.37 7.46 -6.01
C TYR A 17 1.94 6.82 -7.26
N PHE A 18 1.48 7.29 -8.42
CA PHE A 18 2.06 6.95 -9.70
C PHE A 18 2.54 8.18 -10.40
N ARG A 19 3.62 8.03 -11.16
CA ARG A 19 4.08 9.05 -12.10
C ARG A 19 4.28 8.43 -13.47
N GLY A 20 3.51 8.90 -14.44
CA GLY A 20 3.65 8.57 -15.86
C GLY A 20 2.80 9.48 -16.74
N LYS A 21 2.73 9.17 -18.03
CA LYS A 21 1.97 9.93 -19.04
C LYS A 21 0.60 9.29 -19.22
N PHE A 22 -0.42 10.09 -19.47
CA PHE A 22 -1.80 9.65 -19.70
C PHE A 22 -2.26 10.16 -21.07
N TRP A 23 -3.02 9.34 -21.79
CA TRP A 23 -3.40 9.62 -23.18
C TRP A 23 -4.18 10.92 -23.23
N GLY A 24 -3.68 11.88 -24.02
CA GLY A 24 -4.32 13.18 -24.25
C GLY A 24 -4.06 14.27 -23.22
N LEU A 25 -3.31 14.05 -22.13
CA LEU A 25 -3.15 15.06 -21.06
C LEU A 25 -1.78 15.76 -20.99
N GLY A 26 -0.72 15.25 -21.62
CA GLY A 26 0.58 15.93 -21.69
C GLY A 26 1.24 16.30 -20.35
N ARG A 27 0.72 15.83 -19.21
CA ARG A 27 1.13 16.20 -17.85
C ARG A 27 1.36 14.97 -16.97
N SER A 28 2.21 15.13 -15.95
CA SER A 28 2.40 14.16 -14.86
C SER A 28 1.18 14.20 -13.95
N LEU A 29 0.52 13.06 -13.75
CA LEU A 29 -0.66 12.95 -12.90
C LEU A 29 -0.28 12.21 -11.61
N HIS A 30 -0.66 12.77 -10.46
CA HIS A 30 -0.48 12.16 -9.16
C HIS A 30 -1.83 11.65 -8.67
N TYR A 31 -1.88 10.36 -8.34
CA TYR A 31 -3.04 9.76 -7.69
C TYR A 31 -2.69 9.46 -6.23
N SER A 32 -3.69 9.48 -5.35
CA SER A 32 -3.55 9.04 -3.96
C SER A 32 -4.91 8.52 -3.47
N THR A 33 -4.91 7.40 -2.78
CA THR A 33 -6.09 6.82 -2.13
C THR A 33 -5.73 6.43 -0.70
N TRP A 34 -6.72 6.23 0.17
CA TRP A 34 -6.53 5.78 1.55
C TRP A 34 -7.24 4.44 1.71
N ILE A 35 -6.52 3.40 2.11
CA ILE A 35 -7.10 2.06 2.23
C ILE A 35 -6.67 1.42 3.53
N SER A 36 -7.64 0.86 4.25
CA SER A 36 -7.52 0.19 5.55
C SER A 36 -8.16 -1.18 5.41
N ILE A 37 -7.42 -2.16 4.88
CA ILE A 37 -7.90 -3.54 4.74
C ILE A 37 -6.68 -4.46 4.98
N PRO A 38 -6.84 -5.61 5.66
CA PRO A 38 -5.76 -6.58 5.87
C PRO A 38 -5.11 -7.08 4.57
N SER A 39 -5.87 -7.10 3.46
CA SER A 39 -5.34 -7.31 2.11
C SER A 39 -5.88 -6.24 1.17
N LEU A 40 -5.03 -5.79 0.24
CA LEU A 40 -5.39 -4.79 -0.75
C LEU A 40 -5.27 -5.37 -2.15
N ARG A 41 -6.22 -5.05 -3.01
CA ARG A 41 -6.10 -5.19 -4.46
C ARG A 41 -6.57 -3.90 -5.10
N TYR A 42 -5.62 -3.10 -5.56
CA TYR A 42 -5.84 -1.79 -6.16
C TYR A 42 -5.71 -1.87 -7.67
N TYR A 43 -6.64 -1.22 -8.38
CA TYR A 43 -6.61 -1.08 -9.83
C TYR A 43 -6.62 0.38 -10.24
N ALA A 44 -5.71 0.77 -11.12
CA ALA A 44 -5.79 2.00 -11.90
C ALA A 44 -6.03 1.67 -13.37
N PHE A 45 -7.03 2.32 -13.96
CA PHE A 45 -7.47 2.11 -15.34
C PHE A 45 -7.08 3.27 -16.25
N CYS A 46 -7.15 3.03 -17.56
CA CYS A 46 -6.94 4.03 -18.61
C CYS A 46 -5.54 4.64 -18.66
N LEU A 47 -4.54 3.95 -18.11
CA LEU A 47 -3.15 4.38 -18.16
C LEU A 47 -2.57 4.20 -19.57
N ASP A 48 -1.59 5.02 -19.96
CA ASP A 48 -0.82 4.75 -21.18
C ASP A 48 0.05 3.53 -20.97
N ASN A 49 0.23 2.73 -22.02
CA ASN A 49 1.23 1.69 -21.96
C ASN A 49 2.62 2.30 -21.86
N GLY A 50 3.44 1.78 -20.95
CA GLY A 50 4.77 2.31 -20.67
C GLY A 50 5.27 2.00 -19.28
N ASN A 51 6.40 2.60 -18.93
CA ASN A 51 7.04 2.43 -17.64
C ASN A 51 6.66 3.57 -16.69
N TYR A 52 6.27 3.19 -15.48
CA TYR A 52 5.81 4.07 -14.41
C TYR A 52 6.71 3.92 -13.19
N TYR A 53 6.73 5.00 -12.41
CA TYR A 53 7.19 4.96 -11.03
C TYR A 53 5.99 4.78 -10.12
N ALA A 54 6.02 3.79 -9.25
CA ALA A 54 5.06 3.59 -8.18
C ALA A 54 5.72 3.88 -6.82
N ARG A 55 5.02 4.63 -5.98
CA ARG A 55 5.43 4.90 -4.61
C ARG A 55 4.31 4.50 -3.67
N LEU A 56 4.61 3.64 -2.71
CA LEU A 56 3.69 3.23 -1.65
C LEU A 56 4.12 3.89 -0.36
N HIS A 57 3.23 4.64 0.25
CA HIS A 57 3.46 5.28 1.54
C HIS A 57 2.60 4.59 2.58
N PHE A 58 3.25 3.99 3.56
CA PHE A 58 2.66 3.24 4.65
C PHE A 58 2.70 4.08 5.92
N THR A 59 1.61 4.08 6.67
CA THR A 59 1.58 4.69 8.01
C THR A 59 0.73 3.81 8.91
N ASP A 60 1.26 3.46 10.08
CA ASP A 60 0.51 2.77 11.12
C ASP A 60 -0.46 3.73 11.80
N ILE A 61 -1.75 3.39 11.88
CA ILE A 61 -2.71 4.16 12.68
C ILE A 61 -2.74 3.54 14.07
N ILE A 62 -2.06 4.19 15.00
CA ILE A 62 -2.14 3.83 16.42
C ILE A 62 -3.53 4.25 16.92
N PHE A 63 -4.40 3.27 17.24
CA PHE A 63 -5.61 3.55 18.00
C PHE A 63 -5.24 3.84 19.45
N ALA A 64 -5.57 5.05 19.91
CA ALA A 64 -5.27 5.53 21.25
C ALA A 64 -6.22 4.95 22.29
N ASP A 65 -6.32 3.62 22.39
CA ASP A 65 -7.04 2.95 23.47
C ASP A 65 -6.12 1.89 24.09
N ASN A 66 -5.16 2.35 24.89
CA ASN A 66 -4.54 1.64 26.01
C ASN A 66 -4.10 0.16 25.80
N ILE A 67 -3.82 -0.25 24.57
CA ILE A 67 -3.32 -1.58 24.26
C ILE A 67 -1.81 -1.49 24.11
N SER A 68 -1.11 -2.19 24.99
CA SER A 68 0.33 -2.42 24.92
C SER A 68 0.77 -2.68 23.49
N TYR A 69 1.71 -1.89 22.97
CA TYR A 69 2.38 -2.04 21.67
C TYR A 69 2.90 -3.46 21.39
N SER A 70 2.99 -4.32 22.40
CA SER A 70 3.33 -5.74 22.26
C SER A 70 2.21 -6.63 21.71
N ARG A 71 0.94 -6.18 21.76
CA ARG A 71 -0.24 -6.95 21.31
C ARG A 71 -0.73 -6.56 19.92
N LEU A 72 -0.31 -5.42 19.38
CA LEU A 72 -0.58 -5.06 17.99
C LEU A 72 0.26 -6.00 17.11
N GLY A 73 -0.41 -6.96 16.46
CA GLY A 73 0.23 -8.03 15.70
C GLY A 73 1.22 -7.50 14.66
N ARG A 74 2.28 -8.28 14.40
CA ARG A 74 3.19 -8.01 13.29
C ARG A 74 2.38 -8.08 12.00
N ARG A 75 2.26 -6.95 11.30
CA ARG A 75 1.64 -6.90 9.97
C ARG A 75 2.76 -7.05 8.97
N ILE A 76 2.81 -8.25 8.43
CA ILE A 76 3.75 -8.69 7.43
C ILE A 76 2.90 -8.92 6.19
N PHE A 77 3.25 -8.28 5.07
CA PHE A 77 2.56 -8.53 3.82
C PHE A 77 3.51 -8.58 2.64
N ASP A 78 3.09 -9.28 1.60
CA ASP A 78 3.80 -9.34 0.33
C ASP A 78 3.27 -8.25 -0.60
N ILE A 79 4.18 -7.55 -1.30
CA ILE A 79 3.88 -6.49 -2.24
C ILE A 79 4.00 -7.03 -3.66
N TYR A 80 2.87 -7.11 -4.37
CA TYR A 80 2.83 -7.44 -5.79
C TYR A 80 2.46 -6.22 -6.63
N ILE A 81 3.18 -6.03 -7.75
CA ILE A 81 2.84 -5.00 -8.75
C ILE A 81 2.87 -5.65 -10.13
N GLN A 82 1.76 -5.55 -10.87
CA GLN A 82 1.59 -6.20 -12.19
C GLN A 82 1.89 -7.71 -12.14
N GLY A 83 1.39 -8.38 -11.11
CA GLY A 83 1.59 -9.82 -10.90
C GLY A 83 3.01 -10.24 -10.49
N LYS A 84 3.97 -9.33 -10.43
CA LYS A 84 5.35 -9.61 -9.99
C LYS A 84 5.49 -9.40 -8.50
N ASP A 85 6.19 -10.32 -7.85
CA ASP A 85 6.65 -10.11 -6.48
C ASP A 85 7.68 -8.98 -6.45
N ARG A 86 7.44 -7.99 -5.58
CA ARG A 86 8.31 -6.83 -5.42
C ARG A 86 8.97 -6.77 -4.05
N LYS A 87 8.31 -7.29 -3.02
CA LYS A 87 8.82 -7.31 -1.66
C LYS A 87 8.01 -8.32 -0.84
N GLU A 88 8.66 -9.39 -0.42
CA GLU A 88 8.09 -10.41 0.45
C GLU A 88 8.28 -10.02 1.92
N ASP A 89 7.41 -10.55 2.79
CA ASP A 89 7.48 -10.42 4.24
C ASP A 89 7.67 -8.97 4.74
N PHE A 90 7.05 -8.00 4.06
CA PHE A 90 7.25 -6.59 4.38
C PHE A 90 6.56 -6.21 5.69
N ASN A 91 7.39 -5.92 6.70
CA ASN A 91 6.97 -5.52 8.03
C ASN A 91 7.14 -4.00 8.21
N ILE A 92 6.04 -3.26 8.12
CA ILE A 92 6.05 -1.79 8.25
C ILE A 92 6.76 -1.34 9.54
N LYS A 93 6.55 -2.04 10.66
CA LYS A 93 7.10 -1.63 11.96
C LYS A 93 8.63 -1.73 12.00
N GLU A 94 9.18 -2.77 11.39
CA GLU A 94 10.63 -2.98 11.31
C GLU A 94 11.26 -1.97 10.34
N GLU A 95 10.55 -1.64 9.27
CA GLU A 95 11.00 -0.73 8.23
C GLU A 95 10.91 0.75 8.66
N ALA A 96 9.87 1.11 9.42
CA ALA A 96 9.57 2.49 9.82
C ALA A 96 10.40 3.01 11.01
N ASN A 97 11.45 2.32 11.48
CA ASN A 97 12.23 2.69 12.68
C ASN A 97 11.41 2.91 13.99
N GLY A 98 10.12 2.58 14.01
CA GLY A 98 9.24 2.87 15.15
C GLY A 98 7.76 2.87 14.76
N ALA A 99 6.88 2.80 15.76
CA ALA A 99 5.44 2.83 15.54
C ALA A 99 4.95 4.27 15.27
N GLY A 100 4.05 4.42 14.29
CA GLY A 100 3.47 5.72 13.91
C GLY A 100 4.32 6.55 12.94
N GLU A 101 5.55 6.11 12.65
CA GLU A 101 6.38 6.75 11.63
C GLU A 101 5.95 6.29 10.22
N PRO A 102 5.88 7.21 9.25
CA PRO A 102 5.60 6.85 7.86
C PRO A 102 6.79 6.16 7.21
N HIS A 103 6.53 5.17 6.36
CA HIS A 103 7.53 4.50 5.53
C HIS A 103 7.17 4.56 4.04
N GLU A 104 8.16 4.74 3.17
CA GLU A 104 7.96 4.80 1.72
C GLU A 104 8.72 3.68 0.99
N GLU A 105 8.00 2.96 0.12
CA GLU A 105 8.59 2.04 -0.86
C GLU A 105 8.50 2.63 -2.26
N PHE A 106 9.58 2.53 -3.03
CA PHE A 106 9.68 3.10 -4.37
C PHE A 106 10.05 2.04 -5.41
N PHE A 107 9.19 1.89 -6.42
CA PHE A 107 9.35 0.96 -7.53
C PHE A 107 9.44 1.74 -8.84
N ASN A 108 10.56 1.63 -9.56
CA ASN A 108 10.87 2.46 -10.73
C ASN A 108 10.64 1.77 -12.08
N ASP A 109 10.23 0.51 -12.07
CA ASP A 109 10.18 -0.38 -13.21
C ASP A 109 8.80 -1.04 -13.34
N VAL A 110 7.74 -0.25 -13.19
CA VAL A 110 6.36 -0.72 -13.30
C VAL A 110 5.89 -0.61 -14.76
N SER A 111 5.80 -1.75 -15.45
CA SER A 111 5.37 -1.80 -16.85
C SER A 111 3.85 -2.00 -16.96
N VAL A 112 3.17 -1.08 -17.64
CA VAL A 112 1.75 -1.15 -18.00
C VAL A 112 1.65 -1.50 -19.47
N THR A 113 0.92 -2.58 -19.80
CA THR A 113 0.83 -3.12 -21.17
C THR A 113 -0.61 -3.25 -21.69
N ASP A 114 -1.60 -3.18 -20.81
CA ASP A 114 -3.01 -3.40 -21.10
C ASP A 114 -3.88 -2.23 -20.61
N HIS A 115 -3.28 -1.05 -20.44
CA HIS A 115 -3.90 0.14 -19.87
C HIS A 115 -4.35 0.03 -18.41
N ASN A 116 -4.01 -1.08 -17.74
CA ASN A 116 -4.35 -1.35 -16.36
C ASN A 116 -3.10 -1.52 -15.51
N LEU A 117 -3.21 -1.06 -14.26
CA LEU A 117 -2.19 -1.26 -13.25
C LEU A 117 -2.81 -1.90 -12.02
N GLU A 118 -2.28 -3.05 -11.64
CA GLU A 118 -2.65 -3.79 -10.45
C GLU A 118 -1.56 -3.69 -9.39
N ILE A 119 -1.96 -3.38 -8.15
CA ILE A 119 -1.15 -3.54 -6.94
C ILE A 119 -1.90 -4.44 -5.97
N ARG A 120 -1.20 -5.43 -5.39
CA ARG A 120 -1.77 -6.29 -4.35
C ARG A 120 -0.87 -6.30 -3.12
N LEU A 121 -1.49 -6.25 -1.95
CA LEU A 121 -0.86 -6.42 -0.65
C LEU A 121 -1.57 -7.59 0.04
N TYR A 122 -0.83 -8.60 0.49
CA TYR A 122 -1.37 -9.83 1.09
C TYR A 122 -0.72 -10.13 2.43
#